data_AF-A0A3D2TJ50-F1
#
_entry.id   AF-A0A3D2TJ50-F1
#
_cell.length_a   1.000
_cell.length_b   1.000
_cell.length_c   1.000
_cell.angle_alpha   90.00
_cell.angle_beta   90.00
_cell.angle_gamma   90.00
#
_symmetry.space_group_name_H-M   'P 1'
#
loop_
_entity.id
_entity.type
_entity.pdbx_description
1 polymer ?
#
loop_
_entity_poly.entity_id
_entity_poly.type
_entity_poly.pdbx_seq_one_letter_code
_entity_poly.pdbx_strand_id
1 'polypeptide(L)' 'KDYGGVVEEIGLRSTRIRLLTGHQATIPNEDMARSDIENIGRRHYIRRCTNVALEHNTPPEKV' A
#
# COMPACT_ATOMS: atom_id res chain seq x y z
N LYS A 1 -4.23 -7.57 10.18
CA LYS A 1 -3.55 -6.27 10.31
C LYS A 1 -2.85 -6.03 8.99
N ASP A 2 -3.20 -4.97 8.26
CA ASP A 2 -2.52 -4.67 7.00
C ASP A 2 -1.19 -3.97 7.26
N TYR A 3 -0.11 -4.61 6.86
CA TYR A 3 1.23 -4.04 6.89
C TYR A 3 1.60 -3.57 5.48
N GLY A 4 1.30 -2.31 5.17
CA GLY A 4 1.68 -1.68 3.91
C GLY A 4 3.11 -1.15 3.97
N GLY A 5 3.99 -1.64 3.09
CA GLY A 5 5.39 -1.22 3.10
C GLY A 5 6.27 -1.91 2.05
N VAL A 6 7.56 -1.60 2.11
CA VAL A 6 8.58 -2.22 1.26
C VAL A 6 9.27 -3.32 2.05
N VAL A 7 9.43 -4.50 1.45
CA VAL A 7 10.16 -5.62 2.07
C VAL A 7 11.65 -5.33 2.02
N GLU A 8 12.32 -5.32 3.18
CA GLU A 8 13.77 -5.13 3.28
C GLU A 8 14.51 -6.47 3.30
N GLU A 9 13.98 -7.46 4.03
CA GLU A 9 14.64 -8.76 4.18
C GLU A 9 13.64 -9.87 4.53
N ILE A 10 13.86 -11.07 3.98
CA ILE A 10 13.10 -12.27 4.30
C ILE A 10 14.04 -13.26 4.98
N GLY A 11 13.85 -13.46 6.29
CA GLY A 11 14.57 -14.45 7.08
C GLY A 11 13.82 -15.79 7.16
N LEU A 12 14.41 -16.76 7.88
CA LEU A 12 13.87 -18.12 7.99
C LEU A 12 12.46 -18.16 8.63
N ARG A 13 12.23 -17.34 9.66
CA ARG A 13 10.97 -17.33 10.43
C ARG A 13 10.27 -15.98 10.46
N SER A 14 10.91 -14.94 9.95
CA SER A 14 10.37 -13.58 9.97
C SER A 14 10.77 -12.79 8.73
N THR A 15 9.90 -11.85 8.37
CA THR A 15 10.11 -10.90 7.28
C THR A 15 10.14 -9.49 7.85
N ARG A 16 11.16 -8.71 7.46
CA ARG A 16 11.31 -7.30 7.82
C ARG A 16 10.69 -6.44 6.72
N ILE A 17 9.74 -5.60 7.11
CA ILE A 17 9.06 -4.65 6.22
C ILE A 17 9.24 -3.23 6.75
N ARG A 18 9.66 -2.32 5.88
CA ARG A 18 9.63 -0.87 6.13
C ARG A 18 8.24 -0.35 5.81
N LEU A 19 7.50 0.06 6.84
CA LEU A 19 6.18 0.67 6.67
C LEU A 19 6.31 2.01 5.94
N LEU A 20 5.21 2.45 5.30
CA LEU A 20 5.15 3.76 4.65
C LEU A 20 5.36 4.92 5.63
N THR A 21 5.16 4.70 6.93
CA THR A 21 5.42 5.66 8.01
C THR A 21 6.92 5.74 8.40
N GLY A 22 7.78 4.89 7.84
CA GLY A 22 9.22 4.85 8.11
C GLY A 22 9.65 3.88 9.21
N HIS A 23 8.72 3.33 9.99
CA HIS A 23 9.03 2.31 11.00
C HIS A 23 9.34 0.95 10.37
N GLN A 24 10.26 0.20 10.99
CA GLN A 24 10.55 -1.17 10.61
C GLN A 24 9.65 -2.12 11.44
N ALA A 25 8.85 -2.92 10.75
CA ALA A 25 8.05 -3.97 11.35
C ALA A 25 8.67 -5.34 11.04
N THR A 26 8.68 -6.23 12.04
CA THR A 26 9.07 -7.62 11.85
C THR A 26 7.83 -8.49 11.99
N ILE A 27 7.51 -9.25 10.95
CA ILE A 27 6.30 -10.08 10.87
C ILE A 27 6.71 -11.54 10.80
N PRO A 28 6.13 -12.44 11.62
CA PRO A 28 6.35 -13.88 11.48
C PRO A 28 5.92 -14.38 10.10
N ASN A 29 6.70 -15.29 9.51
CA ASN A 29 6.39 -15.83 8.18
C ASN A 29 5.07 -16.61 8.18
N GLU A 30 4.70 -17.25 9.29
CA GLU A 30 3.41 -17.94 9.46
C GLU A 30 2.24 -16.97 9.34
N ASP A 31 2.31 -15.81 10.00
CA ASP A 31 1.26 -14.79 9.94
C ASP A 31 1.15 -14.18 8.54
N MET A 32 2.29 -13.99 7.87
CA MET A 32 2.34 -13.49 6.50
C MET A 32 1.74 -14.50 5.51
N ALA A 33 2.00 -15.79 5.69
CA ALA A 33 1.45 -16.85 4.84
C ALA A 33 -0.06 -17.08 5.02
N ARG A 34 -0.62 -16.71 6.18
CA ARG A 34 -2.07 -16.78 6.46
C ARG A 34 -2.85 -15.59 5.93
N SER A 35 -2.17 -14.48 5.64
CA SER A 35 -2.79 -13.23 5.20
C SER A 35 -2.77 -13.13 3.69
N ASP A 36 -3.75 -12.43 3.10
CA ASP A 36 -3.73 -12.13 1.67
C ASP A 36 -2.58 -11.16 1.35
N ILE A 37 -1.72 -11.55 0.40
CA ILE A 37 -0.55 -10.76 0.00
C ILE A 37 -0.82 -10.12 -1.36
N GLU A 38 -0.92 -8.79 -1.39
CA GLU A 38 -1.06 -8.04 -2.63
C GLU A 38 0.27 -7.39 -3.04
N ASN A 39 0.85 -7.83 -4.16
CA ASN A 39 2.09 -7.26 -4.67
C ASN A 39 1.84 -6.08 -5.61
N ILE A 40 2.03 -4.86 -5.09
CA ILE A 40 1.83 -3.63 -5.86
C ILE A 40 2.90 -3.48 -6.97
N GLY A 41 4.14 -3.89 -6.72
CA GLY A 41 5.25 -3.77 -7.67
C GLY A 41 5.13 -4.66 -8.91
N ARG A 42 4.33 -5.73 -8.85
CA ARG A 42 4.04 -6.61 -9.99
C ARG A 42 2.84 -6.17 -10.82
N ARG A 43 2.11 -5.12 -10.42
CA ARG A 43 0.96 -4.63 -11.20
C ARG A 43 1.47 -3.92 -12.47
N HIS A 44 0.93 -4.31 -13.62
CA HIS A 44 1.26 -3.66 -14.91
C HIS A 44 0.84 -2.19 -14.95
N TYR A 45 -0.25 -1.83 -14.28
CA TYR A 45 -0.75 -0.46 -14.22
C TYR A 45 -1.33 -0.17 -12.84
N ILE A 46 -1.17 1.08 -12.38
CA ILE A 46 -1.77 1.59 -11.15
C ILE A 46 -2.90 2.54 -11.55
N ARG A 47 -4.15 2.13 -11.31
CA ARG A 47 -5.32 3.00 -11.51
C ARG A 47 -5.42 3.98 -10.34
N ARG A 48 -5.40 5.28 -10.62
CA ARG A 48 -5.71 6.34 -9.65
C ARG A 48 -7.16 6.78 -9.88
N CYS A 49 -7.98 6.72 -8.84
CA CYS A 49 -9.34 7.23 -8.85
C CYS A 49 -9.41 8.39 -7.85
N THR A 50 -9.69 9.59 -8.33
CA THR A 50 -9.89 10.77 -7.49
C THR A 50 -11.26 11.33 -7.78
N ASN A 51 -12.07 11.49 -6.73
CA ASN A 51 -13.35 12.18 -6.83
C ASN A 51 -13.10 13.65 -6.47
N VAL A 52 -13.29 14.54 -7.44
CA VAL A 52 -13.19 15.99 -7.22
C VAL A 52 -14.59 16.51 -6.96
N ALA A 53 -14.84 16.95 -5.72
CA ALA A 53 -16.08 17.64 -5.37
C ALA A 53 -15.93 19.12 -5.74
N LEU A 54 -16.71 19.57 -6.71
CA LEU A 54 -16.77 20.97 -7.12
C LEU A 54 -17.96 21.65 -6.45
N GLU A 55 -17.79 22.92 -6.07
CA GLU A 55 -18.93 23.73 -5.65
C GLU A 55 -19.85 23.96 -6.85
N HIS A 56 -21.16 23.90 -6.64
CA HIS A 56 -22.18 23.99 -7.70
C HIS A 56 -22.05 25.27 -8.55
N ASN A 57 -21.45 26.33 -8.01
CA ASN A 57 -21.26 27.61 -8.69
C ASN A 57 -19.93 27.74 -9.44
N THR A 58 -19.17 26.65 -9.59
CA THR A 58 -17.92 26.67 -10.36
C THR A 58 -18.26 26.78 -11.85
N PRO A 59 -17.93 27.89 -12.54
CA PRO A 59 -18.22 28.02 -13.96
C PRO A 59 -17.41 26.97 -14.76
N PRO A 60 -17.95 26.44 -15.88
CA PRO A 60 -17.33 25.34 -16.64
C PRO A 60 -15.94 25.64 -17.16
N GLU A 61 -15.63 26.92 -17.37
CA GLU A 61 -14.33 27.41 -17.84
C GLU A 61 -13.20 27.27 -16.79
N LYS A 62 -13.55 27.04 -15.52
CA LYS A 62 -12.61 26.90 -14.40
C LYS A 62 -12.40 25.44 -13.96
N VAL A 63 -13.01 24.49 -14.66
CA VAL A 63 -12.84 23.03 -14.47
C VAL A 63 -11.81 22.53 -15.47
#